data_AF-A0A9W6YW09-F1
#
_entry.id   AF-A0A9W6YW09-F1
#
_cell.length_a   1.000
_cell.length_b   1.000
_cell.length_c   1.000
_cell.angle_alpha   90.00
_cell.angle_beta   90.00
_cell.angle_gamma   90.00
#
_symmetry.space_group_name_H-M   'P 1'
#
loop_
_entity.id
_entity.type
_entity.pdbx_description
1 polymer ?
#
loop_
_entity_poly.entity_id
_entity_poly.type
_entity_poly.pdbx_seq_one_letter_code
_entity_poly.pdbx_strand_id
1 'polypeptide(L)'
;MSAVLATQSLSRAFTRLSINAYASRSFSCCTAPLLKEEATKTTKKTTKKKKPVNKEKKLSQLQLKRKEKPKIPASAFALYLRDFAKTVSSETRSNISELSKSASEAWNNETYANKIKYESMRNEQFDDYKVKMEAWREKYPKRPLNGFQKFMSDYLKNSSLKSKDKAERIDVFKTAVSQWNSLTDDEKEKWKTAL
;
A
#
# COMPACT_ATOMS: atom_id res chain seq x y z
N MET A 1 -50.96 34.60 43.39
CA MET A 1 -49.67 34.62 44.11
C MET A 1 -48.82 33.48 43.57
N SER A 2 -47.67 33.84 43.03
CA SER A 2 -46.79 33.04 42.17
C SER A 2 -46.10 31.88 42.91
N ALA A 3 -46.01 30.72 42.28
CA ALA A 3 -45.09 29.65 42.66
C ALA A 3 -43.86 29.70 41.74
N VAL A 4 -42.71 30.06 42.30
CA VAL A 4 -41.41 30.14 41.63
C VAL A 4 -40.75 28.77 41.74
N LEU A 5 -40.60 28.05 40.63
CA LEU A 5 -39.78 26.84 40.56
C LEU A 5 -38.37 27.21 40.13
N ALA A 6 -37.42 27.00 41.05
CA ALA A 6 -36.01 27.27 40.88
C ALA A 6 -35.34 26.21 39.98
N THR A 7 -34.83 26.64 38.82
CA THR A 7 -33.96 25.84 37.97
C THR A 7 -32.53 25.90 38.51
N GLN A 8 -32.05 24.81 39.12
CA GLN A 8 -30.64 24.69 39.50
C GLN A 8 -29.79 24.36 38.27
N SER A 9 -28.96 25.33 37.90
CA SER A 9 -27.93 25.23 36.85
C SER A 9 -26.73 24.42 37.38
N LEU A 10 -26.55 23.20 36.86
CA LEU A 10 -25.37 22.38 37.13
C LEU A 10 -24.21 22.86 36.24
N SER A 11 -23.36 23.72 36.81
CA SER A 11 -22.07 24.06 36.21
C SER A 11 -21.15 22.82 36.23
N ARG A 12 -20.90 22.25 35.06
CA ARG A 12 -19.89 21.20 34.87
C ARG A 12 -18.53 21.87 34.70
N ALA A 13 -17.71 21.80 35.75
CA ALA A 13 -16.31 22.18 35.71
C ALA A 13 -15.55 21.29 34.71
N PHE A 14 -15.14 21.85 33.58
CA PHE A 14 -14.18 21.23 32.67
C PHE A 14 -12.79 21.29 33.33
N THR A 15 -12.39 20.19 33.95
CA THR A 15 -11.02 19.98 34.39
C THR A 15 -10.11 19.85 33.17
N ARG A 16 -9.23 20.85 32.99
CA ARG A 16 -8.10 20.77 32.05
C ARG A 16 -7.15 19.67 32.53
N LEU A 17 -7.25 18.47 31.97
CA LEU A 17 -6.18 17.49 32.11
C LEU A 17 -4.99 17.91 31.26
N SER A 18 -3.88 18.04 31.96
CA SER A 18 -2.56 18.42 31.48
C SER A 18 -2.10 17.58 30.30
N ILE A 19 -1.50 18.28 29.33
CA ILE A 19 -0.72 17.73 28.23
C ILE A 19 0.39 16.86 28.84
N ASN A 20 0.24 15.54 28.74
CA ASN A 20 1.30 14.62 29.13
C ASN A 20 2.48 14.77 28.18
N ALA A 21 3.63 14.99 28.81
CA ALA A 21 4.90 15.29 28.19
C ALA A 21 5.30 14.27 27.13
N TYR A 22 5.76 14.81 26.01
CA TYR A 22 6.57 14.11 25.02
C TYR A 22 7.81 13.53 25.74
N ALA A 23 7.80 12.23 26.01
CA ALA A 23 8.99 11.52 26.46
C ALA A 23 9.96 11.40 25.27
N SER A 24 10.83 12.39 25.14
CA SER A 24 12.04 12.32 24.33
C SER A 24 12.84 11.09 24.76
N ARG A 25 12.86 10.06 23.91
CA ARG A 25 13.80 8.95 24.00
C ARG A 25 15.20 9.50 23.76
N SER A 26 15.86 9.91 24.84
CA SER A 26 17.28 10.20 24.89
C SER A 26 18.06 8.92 24.62
N PHE A 27 18.89 8.96 23.58
CA PHE A 27 19.95 7.99 23.39
C PHE A 27 20.92 8.12 24.56
N SER A 28 20.95 7.10 25.42
CA SER A 28 22.01 6.91 26.40
C SER A 28 23.29 6.57 25.64
N CYS A 29 24.12 7.59 25.38
CA CYS A 29 25.49 7.43 24.96
C CYS A 29 26.36 7.95 26.10
N CYS A 30 27.22 7.08 26.62
CA CYS A 30 28.08 7.27 27.78
C CYS A 30 28.75 8.65 27.80
N THR A 31 28.52 9.40 28.88
CA THR A 31 29.32 10.58 29.23
C THR A 31 30.45 10.16 30.18
N ALA A 32 31.69 10.33 29.74
CA ALA A 32 32.86 10.53 30.60
C ALA A 32 33.70 11.69 30.01
N PRO A 33 34.45 12.42 30.85
CA PRO A 33 34.50 13.89 30.79
C PRO A 33 35.62 14.50 29.93
N LEU A 34 35.32 15.73 29.52
CA LEU A 34 36.18 16.83 29.07
C LEU A 34 37.67 16.74 29.45
N LEU A 35 38.54 16.72 28.45
CA LEU A 35 39.73 17.56 28.42
C LEU A 35 39.82 18.28 27.07
N LYS A 36 40.16 19.55 27.18
CA LYS A 36 40.15 20.61 26.18
C LYS A 36 41.56 20.72 25.62
N GLU A 37 41.75 20.49 24.32
CA GLU A 37 42.94 20.97 23.62
C GLU A 37 42.58 21.51 22.25
N GLU A 38 42.95 22.77 22.05
CA GLU A 38 42.86 23.49 20.79
C GLU A 38 44.08 23.19 19.94
N ALA A 39 43.88 22.75 18.69
CA ALA A 39 44.92 22.85 17.67
C ALA A 39 44.35 22.68 16.25
N THR A 40 44.41 23.78 15.50
CA THR A 40 44.90 23.88 14.10
C THR A 40 44.26 23.06 12.97
N LYS A 41 43.49 23.80 12.15
CA LYS A 41 43.39 23.77 10.68
C LYS A 41 44.20 22.68 9.96
N THR A 42 43.51 21.73 9.33
CA THR A 42 43.84 21.27 7.96
C THR A 42 42.59 20.86 7.20
N THR A 43 42.14 21.74 6.31
CA THR A 43 41.09 21.46 5.32
C THR A 43 41.66 20.51 4.25
N LYS A 44 41.60 19.20 4.48
CA LYS A 44 41.79 18.22 3.40
C LYS A 44 40.53 18.18 2.54
N LYS A 45 40.55 18.92 1.43
CA LYS A 45 39.65 18.75 0.28
C LYS A 45 39.64 17.27 -0.10
N THR A 46 38.58 16.56 0.27
CA THR A 46 38.23 15.27 -0.30
C THR A 46 37.84 15.51 -1.75
N THR A 47 38.77 15.24 -2.66
CA THR A 47 38.49 15.07 -4.07
C THR A 47 37.46 13.96 -4.22
N LYS A 48 36.20 14.35 -4.46
CA LYS A 48 35.14 13.44 -4.90
C LYS A 48 35.60 12.79 -6.20
N LYS A 49 36.18 11.59 -6.12
CA LYS A 49 36.33 10.69 -7.25
C LYS A 49 34.95 10.50 -7.86
N LYS A 50 34.75 11.03 -9.07
CA LYS A 50 33.57 10.74 -9.89
C LYS A 50 33.47 9.21 -9.99
N LYS A 51 32.36 8.64 -9.51
CA LYS A 51 32.05 7.22 -9.68
C LYS A 51 32.12 6.90 -11.17
N PRO A 52 32.79 5.80 -11.58
CA PRO A 52 32.78 5.40 -12.97
C PRO A 52 31.34 5.18 -13.44
N VAL A 53 31.10 5.69 -14.63
CA VAL A 53 29.86 5.60 -15.40
C VAL A 53 29.41 4.14 -15.47
N ASN A 54 28.21 3.92 -14.93
CA ASN A 54 27.19 2.95 -15.33
C ASN A 54 27.68 1.57 -15.80
N LYS A 55 27.99 0.68 -14.85
CA LYS A 55 27.78 -0.76 -15.07
C LYS A 55 26.29 -1.00 -14.89
N GLU A 56 25.57 -1.27 -15.98
CA GLU A 56 24.16 -1.67 -15.94
C GLU A 56 24.01 -2.81 -14.93
N LYS A 57 23.37 -2.52 -13.79
CA LYS A 57 23.07 -3.56 -12.81
C LYS A 57 22.05 -4.48 -13.46
N LYS A 58 22.48 -5.69 -13.87
CA LYS A 58 21.57 -6.74 -14.33
C LYS A 58 20.47 -6.89 -13.29
N LEU A 59 19.22 -6.75 -13.72
CA LEU A 59 18.08 -6.87 -12.83
C LEU A 59 18.05 -8.27 -12.19
N SER A 60 17.64 -8.35 -10.93
CA SER A 60 17.39 -9.63 -10.28
C SER A 60 16.20 -10.35 -10.96
N GLN A 61 16.16 -11.68 -10.87
CA GLN A 61 15.08 -12.51 -11.44
C GLN A 61 13.68 -12.03 -10.99
N LEU A 62 13.56 -11.59 -9.74
CA LEU A 62 12.31 -11.02 -9.22
C LEU A 62 11.96 -9.66 -9.85
N GLN A 63 12.96 -8.82 -10.14
CA GLN A 63 12.75 -7.55 -10.82
C GLN A 63 12.36 -7.76 -12.28
N LEU A 64 12.97 -8.73 -12.97
CA LEU A 64 12.59 -9.12 -14.33
C LEU A 64 11.13 -9.60 -14.37
N LYS A 65 10.77 -10.55 -13.49
CA LYS A 65 9.39 -11.04 -13.35
C LYS A 65 8.37 -9.92 -13.07
N ARG A 66 8.75 -8.92 -12.26
CA ARG A 66 7.89 -7.73 -11.98
C ARG A 66 7.74 -6.82 -13.20
N LYS A 67 8.78 -6.65 -14.01
CA LYS A 67 8.73 -5.84 -15.23
C LYS A 67 7.94 -6.51 -16.36
N GLU A 68 8.04 -7.83 -16.47
CA GLU A 68 7.27 -8.62 -17.44
C GLU A 68 5.80 -8.74 -17.08
N LYS A 69 5.42 -8.49 -15.82
CA LYS A 69 4.02 -8.52 -15.40
C LYS A 69 3.23 -7.49 -16.21
N PRO A 70 2.19 -7.91 -16.95
CA PRO A 70 1.34 -6.99 -17.70
C PRO A 70 0.81 -5.89 -16.78
N LYS A 71 0.80 -4.65 -17.30
CA LYS A 71 0.28 -3.49 -16.59
C LYS A 71 -1.20 -3.33 -16.89
N ILE A 72 -1.96 -2.91 -15.87
CA ILE A 72 -3.39 -2.61 -16.01
C ILE A 72 -3.54 -1.46 -17.04
N PRO A 73 -4.47 -1.56 -18.00
CA PRO A 73 -4.69 -0.52 -18.99
C PRO A 73 -5.27 0.75 -18.36
N ALA A 74 -5.28 1.84 -19.15
CA ALA A 74 -5.77 3.13 -18.68
C ALA A 74 -7.30 3.07 -18.42
N SER A 75 -7.79 3.86 -17.47
CA SER A 75 -9.23 4.02 -17.27
C SER A 75 -9.87 4.81 -18.43
N ALA A 76 -11.19 4.74 -18.58
CA ALA A 76 -11.92 5.51 -19.60
C ALA A 76 -11.61 7.02 -19.50
N PHE A 77 -11.61 7.57 -18.28
CA PHE A 77 -11.22 8.95 -18.04
C PHE A 77 -9.75 9.24 -18.42
N ALA A 78 -8.81 8.31 -18.17
CA ALA A 78 -7.42 8.52 -18.55
C ALA A 78 -7.21 8.50 -20.08
N LEU A 79 -8.03 7.75 -20.82
CA LEU A 79 -8.07 7.80 -22.29
C LEU A 79 -8.60 9.16 -22.75
N TYR A 80 -9.71 9.62 -22.18
CA TYR A 80 -10.26 10.95 -22.43
C TYR A 80 -9.24 12.06 -22.12
N LEU A 81 -8.59 12.00 -20.96
CA LEU A 81 -7.59 12.97 -20.53
C LEU A 81 -6.44 13.10 -21.54
N ARG A 82 -6.02 11.98 -22.15
CA ARG A 82 -4.97 11.98 -23.18
C ARG A 82 -5.42 12.72 -24.44
N ASP A 83 -6.68 12.60 -24.81
CA ASP A 83 -7.24 13.26 -26.00
C ASP A 83 -7.57 14.73 -25.72
N PHE A 84 -8.13 15.02 -24.55
CA PHE A 84 -8.34 16.39 -24.05
C PHE A 84 -7.02 17.17 -23.94
N ALA A 85 -5.93 16.53 -23.48
CA ALA A 85 -4.61 17.16 -23.42
C ALA A 85 -4.07 17.61 -24.80
N LYS A 86 -4.62 17.09 -25.91
CA LYS A 86 -4.26 17.51 -27.28
C LYS A 86 -5.08 18.71 -27.75
N THR A 87 -6.28 18.92 -27.21
CA THR A 87 -7.18 20.01 -27.60
C THR A 87 -6.94 21.30 -26.83
N VAL A 88 -6.32 21.19 -25.65
CA VAL A 88 -6.01 22.34 -24.79
C VAL A 88 -4.69 23.02 -25.20
N SER A 89 -4.56 24.33 -24.90
CA SER A 89 -3.35 25.11 -25.13
C SER A 89 -2.09 24.51 -24.48
N SER A 90 -0.93 24.86 -25.02
CA SER A 90 0.37 24.39 -24.50
C SER A 90 0.64 24.82 -23.05
N GLU A 91 0.14 26.00 -22.66
CA GLU A 91 0.33 26.55 -21.31
C GLU A 91 -0.38 25.69 -20.27
N THR A 92 -1.69 25.45 -20.44
CA THR A 92 -2.45 24.59 -19.53
C THR A 92 -1.95 23.15 -19.60
N ARG A 93 -1.49 22.68 -20.76
CA ARG A 93 -0.86 21.35 -20.90
C ARG A 93 0.42 21.21 -20.07
N SER A 94 1.21 22.27 -19.95
CA SER A 94 2.41 22.28 -19.10
C SER A 94 2.06 22.25 -17.60
N ASN A 95 0.94 22.90 -17.23
CA ASN A 95 0.40 22.91 -15.88
C ASN A 95 -0.51 21.70 -15.62
N ILE A 96 0.07 20.58 -15.20
CA ILE A 96 -0.65 19.31 -14.94
C ILE A 96 -1.85 19.50 -13.99
N SER A 97 -1.73 20.40 -12.99
CA SER A 97 -2.80 20.72 -12.04
C SER A 97 -4.02 21.36 -12.72
N GLU A 98 -3.80 22.34 -13.60
CA GLU A 98 -4.87 23.04 -14.33
C GLU A 98 -5.50 22.15 -15.39
N LEU A 99 -4.68 21.36 -16.10
CA LEU A 99 -5.15 20.36 -17.05
C LEU A 99 -6.03 19.31 -16.39
N SER A 100 -5.64 18.80 -15.21
CA SER A 100 -6.43 17.78 -14.51
C SER A 100 -7.77 18.34 -14.04
N LYS A 101 -7.82 19.60 -13.57
CA LYS A 101 -9.07 20.25 -13.12
C LYS A 101 -10.02 20.49 -14.29
N SER A 102 -9.54 21.15 -15.34
CA SER A 102 -10.33 21.43 -16.54
C SER A 102 -10.85 20.15 -17.21
N ALA A 103 -10.02 19.11 -17.30
CA ALA A 103 -10.44 17.81 -17.85
C ALA A 103 -11.49 17.11 -16.99
N SER A 104 -11.41 17.24 -15.66
CA SER A 104 -12.40 16.64 -14.75
C SER A 104 -13.75 17.34 -14.86
N GLU A 105 -13.74 18.67 -14.94
CA GLU A 105 -14.95 19.47 -15.17
C GLU A 105 -15.58 19.14 -16.53
N ALA A 106 -14.76 19.10 -17.59
CA ALA A 106 -15.21 18.74 -18.93
C ALA A 106 -15.79 17.32 -18.97
N TRP A 107 -15.13 16.33 -18.35
CA TRP A 107 -15.64 14.96 -18.28
C TRP A 107 -16.97 14.85 -17.53
N ASN A 108 -17.17 15.59 -16.45
CA ASN A 108 -18.44 15.57 -15.72
C ASN A 108 -19.59 16.10 -16.58
N ASN A 109 -19.34 17.15 -17.37
CA ASN A 109 -20.30 17.77 -18.28
C ASN A 109 -20.43 17.08 -19.64
N GLU A 110 -19.55 16.12 -19.95
CA GLU A 110 -19.51 15.40 -21.22
C GLU A 110 -20.75 14.52 -21.42
N THR A 111 -21.14 14.34 -22.69
CA THR A 111 -22.30 13.51 -23.05
C THR A 111 -22.10 12.04 -22.70
N TYR A 112 -23.19 11.35 -22.36
CA TYR A 112 -23.15 9.92 -22.05
C TYR A 112 -22.63 9.08 -23.22
N ALA A 113 -22.97 9.44 -24.46
CA ALA A 113 -22.47 8.76 -25.65
C ALA A 113 -20.93 8.80 -25.76
N ASN A 114 -20.31 9.95 -25.48
CA ASN A 114 -18.86 10.07 -25.47
C ASN A 114 -18.24 9.26 -24.32
N LYS A 115 -18.88 9.21 -23.15
CA LYS A 115 -18.41 8.37 -22.03
C LYS A 115 -18.42 6.88 -22.39
N ILE A 116 -19.51 6.39 -23.00
CA ILE A 116 -19.62 4.99 -23.46
C ILE A 116 -18.50 4.65 -24.45
N LYS A 117 -18.16 5.55 -25.37
CA LYS A 117 -17.06 5.33 -26.32
C LYS A 117 -15.74 5.01 -25.61
N TYR A 118 -15.36 5.80 -24.61
CA TYR A 118 -14.13 5.56 -23.84
C TYR A 118 -14.23 4.33 -22.93
N GLU A 119 -15.42 4.00 -22.43
CA GLU A 119 -15.66 2.76 -21.70
C GLU A 119 -15.47 1.51 -22.58
N SER A 120 -15.97 1.54 -23.83
CA SER A 120 -15.74 0.47 -24.82
C SER A 120 -14.25 0.29 -25.09
N MET A 121 -13.55 1.38 -25.40
CA MET A 121 -12.10 1.35 -25.64
C MET A 121 -11.32 0.81 -24.44
N ARG A 122 -11.74 1.18 -23.22
CA ARG A 122 -11.14 0.66 -21.99
C ARG A 122 -11.42 -0.84 -21.82
N ASN A 123 -12.62 -1.30 -22.14
CA ASN A 123 -13.00 -2.70 -22.00
C ASN A 123 -12.22 -3.58 -22.99
N GLU A 124 -12.09 -3.16 -24.24
CA GLU A 124 -11.25 -3.82 -25.24
C GLU A 124 -9.80 -3.96 -24.75
N GLN A 125 -9.20 -2.87 -24.27
CA GLN A 125 -7.84 -2.91 -23.70
C GLN A 125 -7.74 -3.78 -22.44
N PHE A 126 -8.83 -3.90 -21.67
CA PHE A 126 -8.89 -4.70 -20.46
C PHE A 126 -9.01 -6.20 -20.77
N ASP A 127 -9.71 -6.57 -21.83
CA ASP A 127 -9.80 -7.95 -22.29
C ASP A 127 -8.45 -8.43 -22.85
N ASP A 128 -7.78 -7.60 -23.66
CA ASP A 128 -6.39 -7.83 -24.05
C ASP A 128 -5.45 -8.02 -22.84
N TYR A 129 -5.67 -7.24 -21.80
CA TYR A 129 -4.90 -7.34 -20.56
C TYR A 129 -5.16 -8.66 -19.83
N LYS A 130 -6.41 -9.15 -19.79
CA LYS A 130 -6.74 -10.45 -19.18
C LYS A 130 -5.99 -11.59 -19.88
N VAL A 131 -6.01 -11.62 -21.21
CA VAL A 131 -5.29 -12.63 -22.00
C VAL A 131 -3.78 -12.57 -21.72
N LYS A 132 -3.18 -11.38 -21.73
CA LYS A 132 -1.75 -11.20 -21.40
C LYS A 132 -1.43 -11.62 -19.96
N MET A 133 -2.35 -11.36 -19.02
CA MET A 133 -2.20 -11.76 -17.62
C MET A 133 -2.31 -13.26 -17.41
N GLU A 134 -3.15 -13.95 -18.16
CA GLU A 134 -3.27 -15.40 -18.15
C GLU A 134 -2.00 -16.05 -18.68
N ALA A 135 -1.52 -15.61 -19.85
CA ALA A 135 -0.23 -16.04 -20.38
C ALA A 135 0.94 -15.79 -19.40
N TRP A 136 0.91 -14.66 -18.67
CA TRP A 136 1.91 -14.38 -17.63
C TRP A 136 1.78 -15.31 -16.40
N ARG A 137 0.55 -15.68 -16.02
CA ARG A 137 0.29 -16.63 -14.92
C ARG A 137 0.74 -18.04 -15.29
N GLU A 138 0.56 -18.46 -16.54
CA GLU A 138 1.05 -19.73 -17.06
C GLU A 138 2.58 -19.77 -17.12
N LYS A 139 3.21 -18.68 -17.59
CA LYS A 139 4.68 -18.55 -17.60
C LYS A 139 5.27 -18.57 -16.18
N TYR A 140 4.54 -18.06 -15.21
CA TYR A 140 4.98 -17.92 -13.83
C TYR A 140 3.99 -18.51 -12.83
N PRO A 141 3.85 -19.85 -12.79
CA PRO A 141 2.91 -20.50 -11.89
C PRO A 141 3.22 -20.16 -10.43
N LYS A 142 2.18 -20.09 -9.62
CA LYS A 142 2.35 -20.01 -8.16
C LYS A 142 2.94 -21.34 -7.69
N ARG A 143 3.79 -21.28 -6.67
CA ARG A 143 4.26 -22.51 -6.01
C ARG A 143 3.05 -23.26 -5.44
N PRO A 144 3.03 -24.61 -5.50
CA PRO A 144 1.99 -25.39 -4.85
C PRO A 144 1.96 -25.04 -3.36
N LEU A 145 0.76 -25.09 -2.77
CA LEU A 145 0.61 -24.85 -1.35
C LEU A 145 1.37 -25.94 -0.57
N ASN A 146 2.13 -25.53 0.44
CA ASN A 146 2.72 -26.44 1.42
C ASN A 146 1.60 -27.14 2.23
N GLY A 147 1.86 -28.30 2.81
CA GLY A 147 0.87 -29.05 3.59
C GLY A 147 0.23 -28.22 4.72
N PHE A 148 1.03 -27.43 5.44
CA PHE A 148 0.50 -26.47 6.41
C PHE A 148 -0.47 -25.45 5.77
N GLN A 149 -0.17 -24.94 4.57
CA GLN A 149 -1.03 -23.98 3.88
C GLN A 149 -2.35 -24.62 3.42
N LYS A 150 -2.34 -25.92 3.08
CA LYS A 150 -3.55 -26.70 2.77
C LYS A 150 -4.41 -26.90 4.03
N PHE A 151 -3.80 -27.35 5.13
CA PHE A 151 -4.45 -27.43 6.45
C PHE A 151 -5.08 -26.09 6.85
N MET A 152 -4.32 -25.01 6.74
CA MET A 152 -4.81 -23.66 7.03
C MET A 152 -5.97 -23.25 6.12
N SER A 153 -5.92 -23.61 4.83
CA SER A 153 -7.03 -23.31 3.91
C SER A 153 -8.31 -24.01 4.33
N ASP A 154 -8.24 -25.25 4.82
CA ASP A 154 -9.42 -25.99 5.28
C ASP A 154 -9.87 -25.54 6.66
N TYR A 155 -8.95 -25.30 7.58
CA TYR A 155 -9.26 -24.75 8.90
C TYR A 155 -10.01 -23.42 8.78
N LEU A 156 -9.55 -22.50 7.91
CA LEU A 156 -10.21 -21.21 7.70
C LEU A 156 -11.58 -21.30 7.01
N LYS A 157 -11.79 -22.29 6.12
CA LYS A 157 -13.12 -22.55 5.54
C LYS A 157 -14.07 -23.06 6.62
N ASN A 158 -13.60 -23.96 7.48
CA ASN A 158 -14.40 -24.60 8.52
C ASN A 158 -14.62 -23.70 9.74
N SER A 159 -13.68 -22.80 10.06
CA SER A 159 -13.75 -21.89 11.21
C SER A 159 -14.69 -20.70 11.00
N SER A 160 -15.34 -20.58 9.83
CA SER A 160 -16.41 -19.64 9.48
C SER A 160 -16.31 -18.20 10.04
N LEU A 161 -15.10 -17.67 10.23
CA LEU A 161 -14.90 -16.30 10.70
C LEU A 161 -14.84 -15.37 9.49
N LYS A 162 -16.01 -14.84 9.13
CA LYS A 162 -16.17 -13.78 8.12
C LYS A 162 -15.95 -12.38 8.68
N SER A 163 -15.52 -12.25 9.94
CA SER A 163 -15.33 -10.95 10.56
C SER A 163 -14.21 -10.17 9.85
N LYS A 164 -14.49 -8.88 9.64
CA LYS A 164 -13.52 -7.96 9.04
C LYS A 164 -12.44 -7.58 10.07
N ASP A 165 -12.69 -7.85 11.35
CA ASP A 165 -11.82 -7.52 12.46
C ASP A 165 -10.50 -8.28 12.41
N LYS A 166 -9.42 -7.50 12.36
CA LYS A 166 -8.07 -8.03 12.22
C LYS A 166 -7.65 -8.86 13.44
N ALA A 167 -8.07 -8.47 14.64
CA ALA A 167 -7.72 -9.14 15.89
C ALA A 167 -8.24 -10.59 15.92
N GLU A 168 -9.53 -10.78 15.63
CA GLU A 168 -10.15 -12.10 15.60
C GLU A 168 -9.48 -13.03 14.56
N ARG A 169 -9.19 -12.51 13.36
CA ARG A 169 -8.45 -13.29 12.34
C ARG A 169 -7.06 -13.72 12.82
N ILE A 170 -6.38 -12.88 13.59
CA ILE A 170 -5.06 -13.22 14.15
C ILE A 170 -5.19 -14.32 15.19
N ASP A 171 -6.24 -14.30 16.03
CA ASP A 171 -6.42 -15.30 17.07
C ASP A 171 -6.84 -16.66 16.49
N VAL A 172 -7.70 -16.67 15.47
CA VAL A 172 -7.96 -17.88 14.65
C VAL A 172 -6.68 -18.43 14.06
N PHE A 173 -5.83 -17.56 13.50
CA PHE A 173 -4.57 -17.99 12.94
C PHE A 173 -3.65 -18.62 13.99
N LYS A 174 -3.55 -18.03 15.19
CA LYS A 174 -2.77 -18.60 16.30
C LYS A 174 -3.31 -19.95 16.77
N THR A 175 -4.63 -20.08 16.90
CA THR A 175 -5.25 -21.36 17.28
C THR A 175 -4.97 -22.44 16.23
N ALA A 176 -5.06 -22.11 14.95
CA ALA A 176 -4.72 -23.01 13.86
C ALA A 176 -3.25 -23.43 13.88
N VAL A 177 -2.33 -22.50 14.13
CA VAL A 177 -0.90 -22.81 14.29
C VAL A 177 -0.66 -23.72 15.49
N SER A 178 -1.34 -23.47 16.61
CA SER A 178 -1.24 -24.33 17.80
C SER A 178 -1.71 -25.75 17.48
N GLN A 179 -2.85 -25.88 16.80
CA GLN A 179 -3.37 -27.18 16.38
C GLN A 179 -2.39 -27.89 15.42
N TRP A 180 -1.86 -27.18 14.42
CA TRP A 180 -0.86 -27.75 13.51
C TRP A 180 0.39 -28.24 14.24
N ASN A 181 0.87 -27.49 15.23
CA ASN A 181 2.03 -27.89 16.01
C ASN A 181 1.75 -29.11 16.90
N SER A 182 0.51 -29.25 17.38
CA SER A 182 0.06 -30.42 18.16
C SER A 182 -0.18 -31.68 17.32
N LEU A 183 -0.31 -31.58 15.99
CA LEU A 183 -0.46 -32.76 15.11
C LEU A 183 0.81 -33.61 15.09
N THR A 184 0.62 -34.92 14.99
CA THR A 184 1.71 -35.89 14.79
C THR A 184 2.30 -35.78 13.38
N ASP A 185 3.52 -36.27 13.16
CA ASP A 185 4.16 -36.18 11.86
C ASP A 185 3.39 -36.95 10.77
N ASP A 186 2.79 -38.10 11.13
CA ASP A 186 1.92 -38.90 10.24
C ASP A 186 0.68 -38.12 9.77
N GLU A 187 0.08 -37.31 10.66
CA GLU A 187 -1.06 -36.46 10.31
C GLU A 187 -0.63 -35.29 9.42
N LYS A 188 0.55 -34.72 9.65
CA LYS A 188 1.14 -33.66 8.81
C LYS A 188 1.49 -34.18 7.41
N GLU A 189 1.84 -35.45 7.26
CA GLU A 189 2.12 -36.06 5.95
C GLU A 189 0.87 -36.14 5.06
N LYS A 190 -0.30 -36.44 5.63
CA LYS A 190 -1.59 -36.41 4.90
C LYS A 190 -1.81 -35.07 4.19
N TRP A 191 -1.39 -33.98 4.83
CA TRP A 191 -1.50 -32.64 4.24
C TRP A 191 -0.44 -32.34 3.19
N LYS A 192 0.71 -33.03 3.18
CA LYS A 192 1.71 -32.87 2.11
C LYS A 192 1.20 -33.47 0.80
N THR A 193 0.55 -34.63 0.87
CA THR A 193 0.17 -35.46 -0.29
C THR A 193 -1.23 -35.18 -0.83
N ALA A 194 -2.16 -34.64 -0.03
CA ALA A 194 -3.52 -34.33 -0.49
C ALA A 194 -3.51 -33.33 -1.65
N LEU A 195 -3.75 -33.81 -2.87
CA LEU A 195 -3.82 -33.05 -4.13
C LEU A 195 -5.18 -32.38 -4.29
#